data_AF-A0AAD5WRV4-F1
#
_entry.id   AF-A0AAD5WRV4-F1
#
_cell.length_a   1.000
_cell.length_b   1.000
_cell.length_c   1.000
_cell.angle_alpha   90.00
_cell.angle_beta   90.00
_cell.angle_gamma   90.00
#
_symmetry.space_group_name_H-M   'P 1'
#
loop_
_entity.id
_entity.type
_entity.pdbx_description
1 polymer ?
#
loop_
_entity_poly.entity_id
_entity_poly.type
_entity_poly.pdbx_seq_one_letter_code
_entity_poly.pdbx_strand_id
1 'polypeptide(L)'
;MGYTSLTQYVVTGAKPAAESYHPCHKFGDPDVFGIGIRVAFYILYATAVLVLLLSRPDALRPVRLSLSAIAFAVFINLCCNATSEKTLVIIDWWIGISYVFWTFLLLLVPRTVVRKFGKGKHHQPTEHHHHDDQGYRYGQRQQGYGHHQSEKPATKKSQLTRKFHKTDLSIASCLLVWSMFVLVTPWLYWKGIGYNSKKQDFGCDVKVLFIFVPISVYNSKFVTALKVFSVISVLTAVVCVLIAVMVAAVNLIRIFIRRNGDMPVARSGAKERLAHFIWAVVVLIAFGLTLASVEVTISVNKVHVDHKYVASTGQLLSLILAIGTFFYVLAMIIGKKTMGTGQNEEEECEEPEVTSHHSHSTRSGGPLVDGDGNRCVP
;
A
#
# COMPACT_ATOMS: atom_id res chain seq x y z
N MET A 1 -4.10 22.22 -25.67
CA MET A 1 -3.55 22.94 -24.50
C MET A 1 -2.08 22.60 -24.42
N GLY A 2 -1.24 23.43 -25.05
CA GLY A 2 0.20 23.22 -25.12
C GLY A 2 0.86 23.76 -23.85
N TYR A 3 1.56 22.89 -23.13
CA TYR A 3 2.52 23.34 -22.13
C TYR A 3 3.67 23.99 -22.89
N THR A 4 3.66 25.32 -22.96
CA THR A 4 4.87 26.09 -23.25
C THR A 4 5.83 25.82 -22.11
N SER A 5 6.69 24.82 -22.29
CA SER A 5 7.92 24.69 -21.53
C SER A 5 8.62 26.05 -21.60
N LEU A 6 8.81 26.67 -20.44
CA LEU A 6 9.71 27.80 -20.25
C LEU A 6 11.16 27.31 -20.43
N THR A 7 11.48 26.71 -21.58
CA THR A 7 12.77 26.98 -22.18
C THR A 7 12.71 28.45 -22.57
N GLN A 8 13.18 29.29 -21.67
CA GLN A 8 13.42 30.70 -21.89
C GLN A 8 14.21 30.80 -23.20
N TYR A 9 13.51 31.13 -24.30
CA TYR A 9 14.17 31.53 -25.53
C TYR A 9 14.94 32.78 -25.16
N VAL A 10 16.26 32.65 -25.13
CA VAL A 10 17.17 33.79 -25.00
C VAL A 10 16.74 34.79 -26.07
N VAL A 11 16.30 35.97 -25.62
CA VAL A 11 15.85 37.05 -26.47
C VAL A 11 16.93 37.29 -27.53
N THR A 12 16.55 37.15 -28.80
CA THR A 12 17.37 37.40 -29.98
C THR A 12 17.99 38.79 -29.89
N GLY A 13 19.24 38.87 -29.42
CA GLY A 13 19.98 40.12 -29.26
C GLY A 13 20.91 40.15 -28.05
N ALA A 14 20.63 39.40 -26.98
CA ALA A 14 21.61 39.15 -25.94
C ALA A 14 22.52 38.03 -26.43
N LYS A 15 23.82 38.30 -26.64
CA LYS A 15 24.82 37.23 -26.70
C LYS A 15 24.65 36.47 -25.38
N PRO A 16 24.12 35.22 -25.36
CA PRO A 16 24.24 34.45 -24.15
C PRO A 16 25.74 34.41 -23.88
N ALA A 17 26.15 34.70 -22.65
CA ALA A 17 27.44 34.22 -22.19
C ALA A 17 27.37 32.71 -22.43
N ALA A 18 27.92 32.28 -23.56
CA ALA A 18 28.07 30.90 -23.90
C ALA A 18 29.10 30.42 -22.89
N GLU A 19 28.64 30.11 -21.67
CA GLU A 19 29.28 29.09 -20.87
C GLU A 19 29.45 27.95 -21.85
N SER A 20 30.68 27.73 -22.27
CA SER A 20 31.06 26.62 -23.11
C SER A 20 30.86 25.39 -22.25
N TYR A 21 29.61 24.95 -22.12
CA TYR A 21 29.29 23.69 -21.50
C TYR A 21 30.13 22.66 -22.23
N HIS A 22 30.90 21.88 -21.47
CA HIS A 22 31.66 20.77 -22.05
C HIS A 22 30.72 19.97 -22.97
N PRO A 23 31.21 19.46 -24.11
CA PRO A 23 30.40 18.82 -25.15
C PRO A 23 29.57 17.61 -24.67
N CYS A 24 29.67 17.25 -23.39
CA CYS A 24 28.90 16.20 -22.74
C CYS A 24 28.18 16.65 -21.46
N HIS A 25 27.58 17.83 -21.43
CA HIS A 25 26.72 18.20 -20.31
C HIS A 25 25.37 17.48 -20.40
N LYS A 26 25.06 16.68 -19.36
CA LYS A 26 23.85 15.86 -19.29
C LYS A 26 22.80 16.57 -18.45
N PHE A 27 21.85 17.21 -19.12
CA PHE A 27 20.61 17.64 -18.49
C PHE A 27 19.68 16.45 -18.40
N GLY A 28 18.89 16.37 -17.36
CA GLY A 28 17.69 15.56 -17.49
C GLY A 28 16.54 16.12 -16.70
N ASP A 29 15.46 15.36 -16.76
CA ASP A 29 14.16 15.94 -16.54
C ASP A 29 13.85 16.09 -15.03
N PRO A 30 13.61 17.34 -14.57
CA PRO A 30 13.25 17.59 -13.18
C PRO A 30 11.91 16.91 -12.79
N ASP A 31 11.02 16.61 -13.73
CA ASP A 31 9.78 15.86 -13.50
C ASP A 31 9.94 14.33 -13.42
N VAL A 32 11.14 13.80 -13.70
CA VAL A 32 11.44 12.37 -13.57
C VAL A 32 12.31 12.09 -12.34
N PHE A 33 13.35 12.90 -12.12
CA PHE A 33 14.31 12.68 -11.03
C PHE A 33 14.64 13.95 -10.25
N GLY A 34 13.86 15.02 -10.41
CA GLY A 34 13.96 16.18 -9.54
C GLY A 34 13.77 15.80 -8.08
N ILE A 35 14.28 16.67 -7.20
CA ILE A 35 14.34 16.40 -5.77
C ILE A 35 12.96 16.10 -5.18
N GLY A 36 11.90 16.74 -5.67
CA GLY A 36 10.53 16.49 -5.21
C GLY A 36 10.04 15.07 -5.51
N ILE A 37 10.29 14.55 -6.73
CA ILE A 37 9.90 13.18 -7.11
C ILE A 37 10.69 12.15 -6.31
N ARG A 38 12.01 12.33 -6.20
CA ARG A 38 12.90 11.45 -5.44
C ARG A 38 12.48 11.34 -3.97
N VAL A 39 12.35 12.49 -3.30
CA VAL A 39 11.95 12.55 -1.89
C VAL A 39 10.54 11.98 -1.71
N ALA A 40 9.62 12.21 -2.64
CA ALA A 40 8.28 11.63 -2.59
C ALA A 40 8.32 10.09 -2.59
N PHE A 41 9.08 9.47 -3.50
CA PHE A 41 9.27 8.02 -3.49
C PHE A 41 9.90 7.54 -2.18
N TYR A 42 10.95 8.22 -1.68
CA TYR A 42 11.63 7.82 -0.44
C TYR A 42 10.71 7.86 0.78
N ILE A 43 9.90 8.92 0.92
CA ILE A 43 8.90 9.02 1.98
C ILE A 43 7.87 7.88 1.87
N LEU A 44 7.35 7.60 0.67
CA LEU A 44 6.37 6.53 0.49
C LEU A 44 6.95 5.14 0.76
N TYR A 45 8.19 4.87 0.35
CA TYR A 45 8.88 3.62 0.67
C TYR A 45 9.15 3.47 2.16
N ALA A 46 9.65 4.52 2.82
CA ALA A 46 9.84 4.52 4.28
C ALA A 46 8.51 4.29 5.00
N THR A 47 7.41 4.90 4.53
CA THR A 47 6.05 4.68 5.04
C THR A 47 5.64 3.22 4.88
N ALA A 48 5.90 2.62 3.71
CA ALA A 48 5.58 1.21 3.45
C ALA A 48 6.34 0.27 4.40
N VAL A 49 7.65 0.50 4.60
CA VAL A 49 8.48 -0.26 5.54
C VAL A 49 7.93 -0.13 6.97
N LEU A 50 7.64 1.09 7.42
CA LEU A 50 7.06 1.34 8.75
C LEU A 50 5.75 0.55 8.95
N VAL A 51 4.86 0.57 7.96
CA VAL A 51 3.60 -0.16 8.01
C VAL A 51 3.80 -1.68 8.10
N LEU A 52 4.78 -2.22 7.36
CA LEU A 52 5.10 -3.65 7.38
C LEU A 52 5.75 -4.06 8.71
N LEU A 53 6.66 -3.26 9.25
CA LEU A 53 7.29 -3.49 10.56
C LEU A 53 6.25 -3.50 11.69
N LEU A 54 5.23 -2.64 11.61
CA LEU A 54 4.12 -2.61 12.57
C LEU A 54 3.06 -3.69 12.33
N SER A 55 3.24 -4.55 11.32
CA SER A 55 2.27 -5.59 10.93
C SER A 55 0.85 -5.03 10.73
N ARG A 56 0.73 -3.87 10.07
CA ARG A 56 -0.56 -3.19 9.80
C ARG A 56 -0.88 -3.18 8.29
N PRO A 57 -1.16 -4.34 7.66
CA PRO A 57 -1.35 -4.41 6.21
C PRO A 57 -2.48 -3.52 5.67
N ASP A 58 -3.47 -3.17 6.52
CA ASP A 58 -4.55 -2.25 6.19
C ASP A 58 -4.04 -0.84 5.81
N ALA A 59 -2.98 -0.38 6.46
CA ALA A 59 -2.38 0.93 6.22
C ALA A 59 -1.51 0.99 4.95
N LEU A 60 -1.22 -0.17 4.32
CA LEU A 60 -0.42 -0.23 3.09
C LEU A 60 -1.21 0.18 1.84
N ARG A 61 -2.54 0.26 1.96
CA ARG A 61 -3.43 0.63 0.86
C ARG A 61 -3.21 2.07 0.36
N PRO A 62 -3.30 3.13 1.20
CA PRO A 62 -3.05 4.50 0.74
C PRO A 62 -1.64 4.65 0.15
N VAL A 63 -0.63 4.00 0.75
CA VAL A 63 0.75 4.02 0.26
C VAL A 63 0.85 3.49 -1.17
N ARG A 64 0.23 2.34 -1.46
CA ARG A 64 0.20 1.76 -2.82
C ARG A 64 -0.52 2.64 -3.83
N LEU A 65 -1.64 3.25 -3.45
CA LEU A 65 -2.36 4.17 -4.32
C LEU A 65 -1.52 5.40 -4.68
N SER A 66 -0.87 6.00 -3.69
CA SER A 66 0.01 7.16 -3.89
C SER A 66 1.24 6.79 -4.74
N LEU A 67 1.88 5.64 -4.48
CA LEU A 67 2.98 5.14 -5.31
C LEU A 67 2.56 4.92 -6.77
N SER A 68 1.41 4.28 -7.00
CA SER A 68 0.87 4.09 -8.36
C SER A 68 0.58 5.41 -9.06
N ALA A 69 0.01 6.38 -8.35
CA ALA A 69 -0.32 7.68 -8.93
C ALA A 69 0.95 8.44 -9.36
N ILE A 70 1.98 8.49 -8.50
CA ILE A 70 3.26 9.13 -8.82
C ILE A 70 3.97 8.37 -9.94
N ALA A 71 4.04 7.03 -9.88
CA ALA A 71 4.65 6.22 -10.92
C ALA A 71 3.96 6.40 -12.28
N PHE A 72 2.63 6.52 -12.30
CA PHE A 72 1.88 6.81 -13.52
C PHE A 72 2.17 8.22 -14.05
N ALA A 73 2.28 9.22 -13.18
CA ALA A 73 2.68 10.57 -13.59
C ALA A 73 4.10 10.59 -14.20
N VAL A 74 5.07 9.92 -13.56
CA VAL A 74 6.43 9.75 -14.09
C VAL A 74 6.40 9.00 -15.43
N PHE A 75 5.57 7.97 -15.57
CA PHE A 75 5.40 7.25 -16.84
C PHE A 75 4.93 8.17 -17.97
N ILE A 76 3.94 9.03 -17.71
CA ILE A 76 3.45 9.99 -18.71
C ILE A 76 4.57 10.93 -19.12
N ASN A 77 5.31 11.50 -18.17
CA ASN A 77 6.43 12.39 -18.46
C ASN A 77 7.53 11.68 -19.26
N LEU A 78 7.87 10.44 -18.90
CA LEU A 78 8.81 9.62 -19.68
C LEU A 78 8.35 9.38 -21.11
N CYS A 79 7.06 9.13 -21.33
CA CYS A 79 6.49 8.99 -22.66
C CYS A 79 6.56 10.29 -23.46
N CYS A 80 6.20 11.42 -22.85
CA CYS A 80 6.26 12.75 -23.49
C CYS A 80 7.69 13.14 -23.87
N ASN A 81 8.67 12.78 -23.04
CA ASN A 81 10.08 13.13 -23.24
C ASN A 81 10.86 12.12 -24.07
N ALA A 82 10.28 10.95 -24.37
CA ALA A 82 10.93 9.87 -25.10
C ALA A 82 11.36 10.25 -26.52
N THR A 83 10.75 11.29 -27.11
CA THR A 83 11.04 11.78 -28.47
C THR A 83 11.94 13.01 -28.49
N SER A 84 12.28 13.57 -27.33
CA SER A 84 13.12 14.77 -27.27
C SER A 84 14.58 14.43 -27.61
N GLU A 85 15.14 15.08 -28.62
CA GLU A 85 16.55 14.91 -28.98
C GLU A 85 17.51 15.36 -27.89
N LYS A 86 17.04 16.17 -26.93
CA LYS A 86 17.87 16.76 -25.87
C LYS A 86 17.97 15.87 -24.63
N THR A 87 17.03 14.95 -24.42
CA THR A 87 16.97 14.14 -23.19
C THR A 87 17.79 12.86 -23.32
N LEU A 88 18.32 12.40 -22.19
CA LEU A 88 18.97 11.09 -22.08
C LEU A 88 17.91 10.04 -21.77
N VAL A 89 17.09 9.76 -22.79
CA VAL A 89 15.96 8.83 -22.72
C VAL A 89 16.32 7.56 -21.93
N ILE A 90 17.48 6.96 -22.17
CA ILE A 90 17.85 5.71 -21.48
C ILE A 90 18.05 5.87 -19.96
N ILE A 91 18.61 6.99 -19.50
CA ILE A 91 18.84 7.25 -18.06
C ILE A 91 17.50 7.51 -17.38
N ASP A 92 16.67 8.35 -18.00
CA ASP A 92 15.35 8.73 -17.46
C ASP A 92 14.49 7.47 -17.27
N TRP A 93 14.46 6.61 -18.29
CA TRP A 93 13.73 5.35 -18.24
C TRP A 93 14.35 4.34 -17.26
N TRP A 94 15.67 4.26 -17.16
CA TRP A 94 16.34 3.37 -16.20
C TRP A 94 15.97 3.72 -14.74
N ILE A 95 15.96 5.01 -14.43
CA ILE A 95 15.56 5.52 -13.11
C ILE A 95 14.07 5.27 -12.89
N GLY A 96 13.21 5.59 -13.87
CA GLY A 96 11.78 5.34 -13.79
C GLY A 96 11.42 3.87 -13.56
N ILE A 97 12.05 2.97 -14.33
CA ILE A 97 11.91 1.52 -14.15
C ILE A 97 12.40 1.09 -12.77
N SER A 98 13.51 1.65 -12.28
CA SER A 98 14.02 1.34 -10.93
C SER A 98 13.00 1.71 -9.86
N TYR A 99 12.33 2.87 -9.94
CA TYR A 99 11.28 3.22 -8.97
C TYR A 99 10.11 2.23 -8.98
N VAL A 100 9.69 1.74 -10.15
CA VAL A 100 8.48 0.91 -10.26
C VAL A 100 8.77 -0.58 -10.06
N PHE A 101 9.97 -1.05 -10.44
CA PHE A 101 10.38 -2.44 -10.28
C PHE A 101 10.34 -2.87 -8.81
N TRP A 102 10.82 -2.05 -7.89
CA TRP A 102 10.82 -2.39 -6.47
C TRP A 102 9.46 -2.14 -5.80
N THR A 103 8.62 -1.25 -6.36
CA THR A 103 7.21 -1.12 -5.95
C THR A 103 6.46 -2.43 -6.18
N PHE A 104 6.81 -3.21 -7.21
CA PHE A 104 6.22 -4.54 -7.43
C PHE A 104 6.44 -5.51 -6.27
N LEU A 105 7.59 -5.45 -5.58
CA LEU A 105 7.79 -6.25 -4.37
C LEU A 105 6.85 -5.85 -3.23
N LEU A 106 6.43 -4.59 -3.14
CA LEU A 106 5.37 -4.20 -2.18
C LEU A 106 4.02 -4.89 -2.47
N LEU A 107 3.81 -5.40 -3.69
CA LEU A 107 2.58 -6.10 -4.09
C LEU A 107 2.60 -7.59 -3.74
N LEU A 108 3.79 -8.19 -3.71
CA LEU A 108 3.96 -9.62 -3.43
C LEU A 108 3.84 -9.98 -1.96
N VAL A 109 3.52 -9.02 -1.07
CA VAL A 109 3.24 -9.27 0.36
C VAL A 109 2.23 -10.44 0.45
N PRO A 110 2.64 -11.61 0.99
CA PRO A 110 1.84 -12.82 0.91
C PRO A 110 0.49 -12.66 1.63
N ARG A 111 -0.58 -12.40 0.87
CA ARG A 111 -1.96 -12.46 1.39
C ARG A 111 -2.44 -13.89 1.58
N THR A 112 -1.76 -14.84 0.94
CA THR A 112 -2.20 -16.22 0.76
C THR A 112 -2.04 -17.09 2.01
N VAL A 113 -1.23 -16.68 2.98
CA VAL A 113 -1.06 -17.44 4.24
C VAL A 113 -2.33 -17.40 5.11
N VAL A 114 -3.19 -16.39 4.94
CA VAL A 114 -4.37 -16.18 5.78
C VAL A 114 -5.52 -17.15 5.46
N ARG A 115 -5.64 -17.65 4.23
CA ARG A 115 -6.83 -18.42 3.81
C ARG A 115 -6.76 -19.92 4.07
N LYS A 116 -5.58 -20.53 4.15
CA LYS A 116 -5.48 -22.01 4.20
C LYS A 116 -5.60 -22.62 5.60
N PHE A 117 -5.46 -21.86 6.69
CA PHE A 117 -5.49 -22.42 8.05
C PHE A 117 -6.83 -22.27 8.77
N GLY A 118 -7.83 -21.62 8.15
CA GLY A 118 -9.17 -21.47 8.70
C GLY A 118 -10.10 -22.66 8.49
N LYS A 119 -9.68 -23.71 7.76
CA LYS A 119 -10.35 -25.01 7.84
C LYS A 119 -9.89 -25.73 9.11
N GLY A 120 -10.10 -25.08 10.26
CA GLY A 120 -10.26 -25.83 11.49
C GLY A 120 -11.36 -26.83 11.21
N LYS A 121 -11.05 -28.11 11.35
CA LYS A 121 -12.07 -29.15 11.47
C LYS A 121 -13.03 -28.58 12.51
N HIS A 122 -14.24 -28.19 12.10
CA HIS A 122 -15.35 -28.24 13.01
C HIS A 122 -15.34 -29.70 13.46
N HIS A 123 -14.70 -29.98 14.60
CA HIS A 123 -15.26 -30.96 15.49
C HIS A 123 -16.68 -30.46 15.69
N GLN A 124 -17.59 -31.01 14.89
CA GLN A 124 -18.92 -31.27 15.38
C GLN A 124 -18.68 -31.85 16.77
N PRO A 125 -19.09 -31.17 17.85
CA PRO A 125 -19.25 -31.89 19.09
C PRO A 125 -20.19 -33.03 18.70
N THR A 126 -19.68 -34.26 18.73
CA THR A 126 -20.53 -35.44 18.80
C THR A 126 -21.35 -35.22 20.06
N GLU A 127 -22.55 -34.65 19.90
CA GLU A 127 -23.63 -34.79 20.86
C GLU A 127 -23.81 -36.29 21.04
N HIS A 128 -23.21 -36.82 22.09
CA HIS A 128 -23.69 -38.04 22.70
C HIS A 128 -25.08 -37.70 23.25
N HIS A 129 -26.10 -37.99 22.45
CA HIS A 129 -27.45 -38.15 22.95
C HIS A 129 -27.42 -39.27 24.00
N HIS A 130 -27.33 -38.90 25.27
CA HIS A 130 -27.85 -39.73 26.34
C HIS A 130 -29.37 -39.52 26.35
N HIS A 131 -30.08 -40.51 25.80
CA HIS A 131 -31.48 -40.74 26.11
C HIS A 131 -31.55 -41.11 27.59
N ASP A 132 -32.06 -40.20 28.42
CA ASP A 132 -32.74 -40.58 29.65
C ASP A 132 -34.15 -39.99 29.61
N ASP A 133 -35.10 -40.91 29.46
CA ASP A 133 -36.49 -40.71 29.81
C ASP A 133 -36.59 -40.30 31.28
N GLN A 134 -37.28 -39.19 31.56
CA GLN A 134 -38.38 -39.15 32.53
C GLN A 134 -39.01 -37.76 32.55
N GLY A 135 -40.27 -37.72 32.10
CA GLY A 135 -41.03 -36.50 31.99
C GLY A 135 -41.51 -35.96 33.33
N TYR A 136 -41.82 -34.66 33.34
CA TYR A 136 -42.95 -34.12 34.07
C TYR A 136 -43.56 -32.95 33.30
N ARG A 137 -44.86 -32.82 33.52
CA ARG A 137 -45.87 -32.12 32.76
C ARG A 137 -46.25 -30.84 33.51
N TYR A 138 -46.72 -29.85 32.76
CA TYR A 138 -47.46 -28.64 33.16
C TYR A 138 -46.69 -27.40 33.64
N GLY A 139 -47.01 -26.28 32.98
CA GLY A 139 -46.63 -24.93 33.41
C GLY A 139 -46.86 -23.85 32.37
N GLN A 140 -48.02 -23.83 31.71
CA GLN A 140 -48.41 -22.79 30.76
C GLN A 140 -48.74 -21.50 31.54
N ARG A 141 -47.79 -20.55 31.62
CA ARG A 141 -48.05 -19.15 31.99
C ARG A 141 -47.77 -18.26 30.78
N GLN A 142 -48.84 -17.87 30.09
CA GLN A 142 -48.86 -16.68 29.27
C GLN A 142 -48.79 -15.47 30.20
N GLN A 143 -47.63 -14.80 30.25
CA GLN A 143 -47.55 -13.43 30.72
C GLN A 143 -47.04 -12.58 29.56
N GLY A 144 -47.88 -11.61 29.19
CA GLY A 144 -47.66 -10.71 28.07
C GLY A 144 -46.36 -9.96 28.21
N TYR A 145 -45.46 -10.19 27.25
CA TYR A 145 -44.31 -9.35 27.04
C TYR A 145 -44.70 -8.22 26.10
N GLY A 146 -44.73 -7.00 26.66
CA GLY A 146 -44.85 -5.77 25.89
C GLY A 146 -43.78 -5.72 24.81
N HIS A 147 -44.23 -5.53 23.58
CA HIS A 147 -43.41 -5.47 22.38
C HIS A 147 -42.69 -4.10 22.35
N HIS A 148 -41.76 -3.86 23.28
CA HIS A 148 -40.74 -2.84 23.05
C HIS A 148 -39.83 -3.38 21.95
N GLN A 149 -40.07 -2.92 20.72
CA GLN A 149 -39.05 -2.89 19.68
C GLN A 149 -37.89 -2.03 20.20
N SER A 150 -37.05 -2.63 21.04
CA SER A 150 -35.69 -2.17 21.26
C SER A 150 -35.05 -2.22 19.87
N GLU A 151 -34.99 -1.07 19.20
CA GLU A 151 -34.13 -0.84 18.06
C GLU A 151 -32.74 -1.27 18.48
N LYS A 152 -32.39 -2.53 18.21
CA LYS A 152 -31.06 -3.05 18.47
C LYS A 152 -30.12 -2.11 17.71
N PRO A 153 -29.26 -1.35 18.41
CA PRO A 153 -28.49 -0.28 17.80
C PRO A 153 -27.77 -0.88 16.62
N ALA A 154 -28.04 -0.35 15.42
CA ALA A 154 -27.55 -0.88 14.16
C ALA A 154 -26.05 -1.19 14.29
N THR A 155 -25.79 -2.47 14.49
CA THR A 155 -24.56 -2.93 15.13
C THR A 155 -23.34 -2.53 14.29
N LYS A 156 -22.28 -2.09 14.98
CA LYS A 156 -20.92 -1.73 14.50
C LYS A 156 -20.32 -2.63 13.38
N LYS A 157 -20.93 -3.79 13.10
CA LYS A 157 -20.52 -4.79 12.09
C LYS A 157 -20.59 -4.27 10.65
N SER A 158 -21.54 -3.39 10.30
CA SER A 158 -21.69 -2.90 8.93
C SER A 158 -20.53 -2.00 8.44
N GLN A 159 -19.77 -1.37 9.35
CA GLN A 159 -18.64 -0.51 8.96
C GLN A 159 -17.36 -1.27 8.61
N LEU A 160 -17.19 -2.50 9.12
CA LEU A 160 -15.95 -3.26 8.95
C LEU A 160 -15.83 -3.86 7.53
N THR A 161 -16.94 -4.28 6.92
CA THR A 161 -16.96 -4.93 5.59
C THR A 161 -16.72 -3.97 4.43
N ARG A 162 -17.04 -2.67 4.60
CA ARG A 162 -16.74 -1.62 3.61
C ARG A 162 -15.24 -1.34 3.46
N LYS A 163 -14.40 -1.69 4.44
CA LYS A 163 -12.95 -1.45 4.42
C LYS A 163 -12.18 -2.49 3.59
N PHE A 164 -12.61 -3.75 3.60
CA PHE A 164 -11.88 -4.85 2.93
C PHE A 164 -11.88 -4.78 1.40
N HIS A 165 -12.97 -4.31 0.77
CA HIS A 165 -13.12 -4.32 -0.69
C HIS A 165 -12.15 -3.37 -1.40
N LYS A 166 -11.74 -2.32 -0.71
CA LYS A 166 -10.96 -1.27 -1.35
C LYS A 166 -9.47 -1.64 -1.51
N THR A 167 -8.99 -2.68 -0.84
CA THR A 167 -7.58 -3.09 -0.77
C THR A 167 -7.13 -3.94 -1.96
N ASP A 168 -8.05 -4.49 -2.74
CA ASP A 168 -7.73 -5.29 -3.92
C ASP A 168 -7.60 -4.42 -5.18
N LEU A 169 -8.40 -3.35 -5.28
CA LEU A 169 -8.33 -2.40 -6.40
C LEU A 169 -6.96 -1.69 -6.45
N SER A 170 -6.36 -1.39 -5.29
CA SER A 170 -5.01 -0.83 -5.23
C SER A 170 -3.94 -1.79 -5.74
N ILE A 171 -4.13 -3.11 -5.60
CA ILE A 171 -3.18 -4.08 -6.18
C ILE A 171 -3.31 -4.08 -7.69
N ALA A 172 -4.55 -4.13 -8.20
CA ALA A 172 -4.80 -4.09 -9.63
C ALA A 172 -4.19 -2.83 -10.27
N SER A 173 -4.34 -1.66 -9.63
CA SER A 173 -3.74 -0.42 -10.16
C SER A 173 -2.21 -0.47 -10.18
N CYS A 174 -1.55 -0.95 -9.13
CA CYS A 174 -0.10 -1.10 -9.15
C CYS A 174 0.39 -2.09 -10.22
N LEU A 175 -0.30 -3.22 -10.41
CA LEU A 175 0.04 -4.20 -11.45
C LEU A 175 -0.12 -3.62 -12.85
N LEU A 176 -1.15 -2.82 -13.10
CA LEU A 176 -1.35 -2.14 -14.37
C LEU A 176 -0.21 -1.14 -14.64
N VAL A 177 0.09 -0.26 -13.68
CA VAL A 177 1.18 0.71 -13.83
C VAL A 177 2.52 0.02 -14.07
N TRP A 178 2.83 -1.04 -13.31
CA TRP A 178 4.04 -1.84 -13.55
C TRP A 178 4.09 -2.44 -14.95
N SER A 179 2.97 -2.99 -15.42
CA SER A 179 2.87 -3.57 -16.76
C SER A 179 3.10 -2.53 -17.85
N MET A 180 2.65 -1.27 -17.66
CA MET A 180 2.92 -0.18 -18.61
C MET A 180 4.41 0.07 -18.81
N PHE A 181 5.19 0.17 -17.71
CA PHE A 181 6.65 0.34 -17.80
C PHE A 181 7.30 -0.83 -18.53
N VAL A 182 6.90 -2.06 -18.19
CA VAL A 182 7.49 -3.26 -18.77
C VAL A 182 7.18 -3.38 -20.26
N LEU A 183 5.96 -3.07 -20.69
CA LEU A 183 5.55 -3.11 -22.10
C LEU A 183 6.30 -2.11 -22.99
N VAL A 184 6.84 -1.02 -22.43
CA VAL A 184 7.65 -0.04 -23.18
C VAL A 184 9.11 -0.48 -23.32
N THR A 185 9.60 -1.40 -22.47
CA THR A 185 11.02 -1.82 -22.49
C THR A 185 11.54 -2.35 -23.84
N PRO A 186 10.77 -3.10 -24.66
CA PRO A 186 11.24 -3.51 -25.99
C PRO A 186 11.52 -2.32 -26.91
N TRP A 187 10.61 -1.33 -26.94
CA TRP A 187 10.83 -0.13 -27.73
C TRP A 187 12.08 0.63 -27.25
N LEU A 188 12.22 0.77 -25.93
CA LEU A 188 13.35 1.46 -25.33
C LEU A 188 14.70 0.80 -25.69
N TYR A 189 14.80 -0.53 -25.61
CA TYR A 189 16.08 -1.22 -25.86
C TYR A 189 16.36 -1.50 -27.34
N TRP A 190 15.34 -1.55 -28.21
CA TRP A 190 15.55 -1.74 -29.66
C TRP A 190 15.74 -0.43 -30.39
N LYS A 191 14.97 0.60 -30.04
CA LYS A 191 14.96 1.90 -30.72
C LYS A 191 15.53 3.00 -29.84
N GLY A 192 15.11 3.08 -28.58
CA GLY A 192 15.55 4.12 -27.63
C GLY A 192 17.07 4.24 -27.48
N ILE A 193 17.79 3.12 -27.34
CA ILE A 193 19.25 3.12 -27.25
C ILE A 193 19.90 3.65 -28.54
N GLY A 194 19.34 3.34 -29.70
CA GLY A 194 19.87 3.75 -31.00
C GLY A 194 19.79 5.27 -31.26
N TYR A 195 18.84 5.97 -30.65
CA TYR A 195 18.78 7.44 -30.73
C TYR A 195 19.97 8.10 -30.04
N ASN A 196 20.48 7.48 -28.97
CA ASN A 196 21.59 8.03 -28.19
C ASN A 196 22.97 7.50 -28.60
N SER A 197 23.06 6.49 -29.47
CA SER A 197 24.36 5.94 -29.89
C SER A 197 25.16 6.93 -30.72
N LYS A 198 24.51 7.77 -31.55
CA LYS A 198 25.19 8.83 -32.31
C LYS A 198 25.89 9.88 -31.43
N LYS A 199 25.47 10.02 -30.17
CA LYS A 199 26.10 10.94 -29.21
C LYS A 199 27.36 10.35 -28.57
N GLN A 200 27.55 9.02 -28.64
CA GLN A 200 28.71 8.35 -28.07
C GLN A 200 30.01 8.83 -28.72
N ASP A 201 29.97 9.17 -30.01
CA ASP A 201 31.12 9.62 -30.80
C ASP A 201 31.74 10.93 -30.26
N PHE A 202 31.00 11.67 -29.42
CA PHE A 202 31.47 12.90 -28.75
C PHE A 202 32.06 12.65 -27.35
N GLY A 203 32.40 11.40 -27.00
CA GLY A 203 32.99 11.04 -25.70
C GLY A 203 31.99 10.97 -24.54
N CYS A 204 30.69 10.94 -24.85
CA CYS A 204 29.63 10.83 -23.85
C CYS A 204 29.33 9.38 -23.47
N ASP A 205 30.14 8.79 -22.60
CA ASP A 205 29.82 7.48 -22.04
C ASP A 205 28.70 7.59 -20.97
N VAL A 206 27.61 6.86 -21.16
CA VAL A 206 26.50 6.78 -20.22
C VAL A 206 26.60 5.45 -19.48
N LYS A 207 26.72 5.51 -18.16
CA LYS A 207 26.91 4.33 -17.31
C LYS A 207 25.69 4.12 -16.43
N VAL A 208 25.12 2.93 -16.42
CA VAL A 208 24.04 2.57 -15.49
C VAL A 208 24.56 1.60 -14.45
N LEU A 209 24.06 1.69 -13.21
CA LEU A 209 24.44 0.74 -12.18
C LEU A 209 23.67 -0.58 -12.39
N PHE A 210 24.36 -1.62 -12.82
CA PHE A 210 23.79 -2.97 -12.89
C PHE A 210 24.49 -3.84 -11.84
N ILE A 211 23.75 -4.24 -10.79
CA ILE A 211 24.27 -5.08 -9.70
C ILE A 211 25.59 -4.50 -9.14
N PHE A 212 25.55 -3.23 -8.70
CA PHE A 212 26.67 -2.49 -8.11
C PHE A 212 27.86 -2.19 -9.03
N VAL A 213 27.84 -2.61 -10.29
CA VAL A 213 28.90 -2.28 -11.26
C VAL A 213 28.36 -1.24 -12.26
N PRO A 214 29.06 -0.11 -12.46
CA PRO A 214 28.69 0.84 -13.50
C PRO A 214 29.05 0.24 -14.86
N ILE A 215 28.04 -0.11 -15.64
CA ILE A 215 28.20 -0.68 -16.99
C ILE A 215 27.81 0.39 -18.01
N SER A 216 28.65 0.57 -19.04
CA SER A 216 28.29 1.42 -20.18
C SER A 216 27.05 0.85 -20.87
N VAL A 217 26.03 1.69 -21.03
CA VAL A 217 24.80 1.36 -21.74
C VAL A 217 25.10 0.92 -23.19
N TYR A 218 26.21 1.39 -23.76
CA TYR A 218 26.59 1.13 -25.14
C TYR A 218 27.38 -0.18 -25.33
N ASN A 219 27.65 -0.93 -24.25
CA ASN A 219 28.29 -2.24 -24.38
C ASN A 219 27.35 -3.21 -25.14
N SER A 220 27.79 -3.69 -26.30
CA SER A 220 26.98 -4.54 -27.20
C SER A 220 26.44 -5.80 -26.52
N LYS A 221 27.19 -6.39 -25.59
CA LYS A 221 26.76 -7.57 -24.81
C LYS A 221 25.64 -7.19 -23.84
N PHE A 222 25.78 -6.03 -23.18
CA PHE A 222 24.78 -5.53 -22.25
C PHE A 222 23.48 -5.14 -22.98
N VAL A 223 23.58 -4.44 -24.11
CA VAL A 223 22.43 -4.14 -24.97
C VAL A 223 21.73 -5.42 -25.41
N THR A 224 22.48 -6.43 -25.86
CA THR A 224 21.89 -7.71 -26.28
C THR A 224 21.19 -8.42 -25.12
N ALA A 225 21.74 -8.37 -23.91
CA ALA A 225 21.09 -8.93 -22.72
C ALA A 225 19.80 -8.17 -22.37
N LEU A 226 19.85 -6.83 -22.28
CA LEU A 226 18.66 -5.99 -22.06
C LEU A 226 17.58 -6.26 -23.09
N LYS A 227 18.02 -6.50 -24.34
CA LYS A 227 17.13 -6.90 -25.40
C LYS A 227 16.38 -8.18 -25.02
N VAL A 228 17.09 -9.29 -24.83
CA VAL A 228 16.48 -10.58 -24.45
C VAL A 228 15.56 -10.46 -23.23
N PHE A 229 15.99 -9.73 -22.18
CA PHE A 229 15.17 -9.51 -20.99
C PHE A 229 13.86 -8.78 -21.26
N SER A 230 13.83 -7.86 -22.24
CA SER A 230 12.62 -7.13 -22.61
C SER A 230 11.55 -8.05 -23.22
N VAL A 231 11.95 -9.09 -23.94
CA VAL A 231 10.98 -10.02 -24.55
C VAL A 231 10.33 -10.89 -23.46
N ILE A 232 11.15 -11.38 -22.53
CA ILE A 232 10.69 -12.14 -21.36
C ILE A 232 9.78 -11.28 -20.47
N SER A 233 10.15 -10.00 -20.30
CA SER A 233 9.39 -9.09 -19.45
C SER A 233 8.01 -8.78 -20.04
N VAL A 234 7.86 -8.67 -21.37
CA VAL A 234 6.55 -8.51 -22.03
C VAL A 234 5.60 -9.66 -21.72
N LEU A 235 6.08 -10.91 -21.79
CA LEU A 235 5.27 -12.08 -21.43
C LEU A 235 4.80 -11.99 -19.97
N THR A 236 5.70 -11.57 -19.08
CA THR A 236 5.39 -11.36 -17.67
C THR A 236 4.36 -10.24 -17.48
N ALA A 237 4.47 -9.13 -18.23
CA ALA A 237 3.52 -8.03 -18.20
C ALA A 237 2.13 -8.46 -18.66
N VAL A 238 2.02 -9.27 -19.72
CA VAL A 238 0.72 -9.80 -20.18
C VAL A 238 0.05 -10.61 -19.07
N VAL A 239 0.80 -11.50 -18.41
CA VAL A 239 0.26 -12.28 -17.27
C VAL A 239 -0.18 -11.34 -16.13
N CYS A 240 0.62 -10.32 -15.80
CA CYS A 240 0.28 -9.35 -14.77
C CYS A 240 -0.98 -8.53 -15.11
N VAL A 241 -1.17 -8.12 -16.38
CA VAL A 241 -2.38 -7.44 -16.84
C VAL A 241 -3.60 -8.34 -16.70
N LEU A 242 -3.51 -9.61 -17.12
CA LEU A 242 -4.61 -10.56 -16.97
C LEU A 242 -5.01 -10.76 -15.49
N ILE A 243 -4.02 -10.90 -14.61
CA ILE A 243 -4.24 -10.97 -13.15
C ILE A 243 -4.88 -9.67 -12.64
N ALA A 244 -4.39 -8.51 -13.05
CA ALA A 244 -4.91 -7.22 -12.61
C ALA A 244 -6.37 -7.03 -13.02
N VAL A 245 -6.71 -7.35 -14.27
CA VAL A 245 -8.07 -7.29 -14.81
C VAL A 245 -8.99 -8.28 -14.08
N MET A 246 -8.54 -9.51 -13.87
CA MET A 246 -9.29 -10.52 -13.12
C MET A 246 -9.56 -10.08 -11.68
N VAL A 247 -8.55 -9.55 -10.98
CA VAL A 247 -8.70 -9.02 -9.61
C VAL A 247 -9.68 -7.85 -9.60
N ALA A 248 -9.57 -6.91 -10.56
CA ALA A 248 -10.51 -5.80 -10.67
C ALA A 248 -11.94 -6.29 -10.92
N ALA A 249 -12.14 -7.20 -11.89
CA ALA A 249 -13.45 -7.77 -12.23
C ALA A 249 -14.09 -8.50 -11.05
N VAL A 250 -13.35 -9.37 -10.35
CA VAL A 250 -13.84 -10.05 -9.15
C VAL A 250 -14.25 -9.06 -8.06
N ASN A 251 -13.52 -7.95 -7.91
CA ASN A 251 -13.88 -6.92 -6.94
C ASN A 251 -15.13 -6.14 -7.34
N LEU A 252 -15.30 -5.82 -8.62
CA LEU A 252 -16.52 -5.20 -9.13
C LEU A 252 -17.73 -6.11 -8.96
N ILE A 253 -17.59 -7.40 -9.31
CA ILE A 253 -18.65 -8.42 -9.12
C ILE A 253 -19.00 -8.56 -7.64
N ARG A 254 -18.02 -8.61 -6.74
CA ARG A 254 -18.29 -8.65 -5.29
C ARG A 254 -19.02 -7.41 -4.80
N ILE A 255 -18.64 -6.22 -5.27
CA ILE A 255 -19.34 -4.98 -4.93
C ILE A 255 -20.82 -5.06 -5.38
N PHE A 256 -21.07 -5.69 -6.53
CA PHE A 256 -22.42 -5.85 -7.07
C PHE A 256 -23.25 -6.92 -6.33
N ILE A 257 -22.68 -8.11 -6.08
CA ILE A 257 -23.39 -9.25 -5.48
C ILE A 257 -23.60 -9.07 -3.97
N ARG A 258 -22.66 -8.41 -3.27
CA ARG A 258 -22.58 -8.48 -1.81
C ARG A 258 -23.45 -7.45 -1.10
N ARG A 259 -24.74 -7.44 -1.45
CA ARG A 259 -25.77 -6.73 -0.69
C ARG A 259 -26.11 -7.43 0.64
N ASN A 260 -25.84 -8.75 0.79
CA ASN A 260 -26.43 -9.55 1.89
C ASN A 260 -25.50 -10.53 2.67
N GLY A 261 -24.18 -10.27 2.87
CA GLY A 261 -23.41 -11.23 3.70
C GLY A 261 -22.05 -10.78 4.22
N ASP A 262 -21.94 -10.70 5.54
CA ASP A 262 -20.69 -10.55 6.29
C ASP A 262 -19.92 -11.88 6.31
N MET A 263 -18.60 -11.84 6.06
CA MET A 263 -17.73 -13.00 6.30
C MET A 263 -16.92 -12.80 7.58
N PRO A 264 -16.71 -13.85 8.39
CA PRO A 264 -15.89 -13.77 9.59
C PRO A 264 -14.42 -13.48 9.23
N VAL A 265 -13.80 -12.58 10.00
CA VAL A 265 -12.37 -12.26 9.91
C VAL A 265 -11.61 -13.24 10.78
N ALA A 266 -10.75 -14.06 10.18
CA ALA A 266 -9.87 -14.97 10.94
C ALA A 266 -8.80 -14.18 11.70
N ARG A 267 -8.53 -14.58 12.94
CA ARG A 267 -7.50 -13.97 13.82
C ARG A 267 -6.11 -14.41 13.36
N SER A 268 -5.19 -13.47 13.17
CA SER A 268 -3.83 -13.75 12.70
C SER A 268 -2.97 -14.41 13.79
N GLY A 269 -2.29 -15.51 13.42
CA GLY A 269 -1.38 -16.25 14.31
C GLY A 269 0.05 -15.70 14.34
N ALA A 270 0.88 -16.17 15.28
CA ALA A 270 2.28 -15.75 15.43
C ALA A 270 3.13 -15.98 14.16
N LYS A 271 2.87 -17.07 13.41
CA LYS A 271 3.55 -17.37 12.13
C LYS A 271 3.33 -16.29 11.07
N GLU A 272 2.18 -15.63 11.08
CA GLU A 272 1.84 -14.55 10.14
C GLU A 272 2.66 -13.28 10.42
N ARG A 273 2.89 -12.97 11.71
CA ARG A 273 3.75 -11.84 12.11
C ARG A 273 5.19 -12.04 11.66
N LEU A 274 5.72 -13.26 11.79
CA LEU A 274 7.06 -13.58 11.31
C LEU A 274 7.17 -13.43 9.78
N ALA A 275 6.16 -13.90 9.03
CA ALA A 275 6.14 -13.74 7.57
C ALA A 275 6.11 -12.25 7.16
N HIS A 276 5.31 -11.42 7.85
CA HIS A 276 5.29 -9.97 7.62
C HIS A 276 6.62 -9.31 7.95
N PHE A 277 7.28 -9.71 9.03
CA PHE A 277 8.59 -9.19 9.40
C PHE A 277 9.67 -9.54 8.36
N ILE A 278 9.76 -10.81 7.95
CA ILE A 278 10.68 -11.25 6.90
C ILE A 278 10.43 -10.45 5.61
N TRP A 279 9.16 -10.27 5.24
CA TRP A 279 8.81 -9.48 4.08
C TRP A 279 9.20 -8.00 4.21
N ALA A 280 9.05 -7.41 5.40
CA ALA A 280 9.49 -6.05 5.69
C ALA A 280 11.00 -5.89 5.47
N VAL A 281 11.81 -6.87 5.89
CA VAL A 281 13.26 -6.88 5.67
C VAL A 281 13.60 -6.95 4.18
N VAL A 282 12.93 -7.82 3.41
CA VAL A 282 13.12 -7.92 1.96
C VAL A 282 12.81 -6.59 1.28
N VAL A 283 11.69 -5.95 1.65
CA VAL A 283 11.28 -4.64 1.14
C VAL A 283 12.29 -3.55 1.51
N LEU A 284 12.84 -3.58 2.73
CA LEU A 284 13.86 -2.62 3.18
C LEU A 284 15.16 -2.75 2.37
N ILE A 285 15.62 -3.98 2.12
CA ILE A 285 16.80 -4.24 1.27
C ILE A 285 16.53 -3.73 -0.15
N ALA A 286 15.39 -4.10 -0.74
CA ALA A 286 14.98 -3.63 -2.06
C ALA A 286 14.94 -2.09 -2.16
N PHE A 287 14.43 -1.43 -1.12
CA PHE A 287 14.41 0.03 -1.04
C PHE A 287 15.82 0.62 -1.01
N GLY A 288 16.72 0.08 -0.19
CA GLY A 288 18.13 0.50 -0.14
C GLY A 288 18.83 0.32 -1.50
N LEU A 289 18.59 -0.80 -2.18
CA LEU A 289 19.11 -1.06 -3.53
C LEU A 289 18.56 -0.08 -4.56
N THR A 290 17.29 0.29 -4.46
CA THR A 290 16.66 1.30 -5.35
C THR A 290 17.34 2.65 -5.18
N LEU A 291 17.50 3.09 -3.93
CA LEU A 291 18.10 4.36 -3.61
C LEU A 291 19.54 4.40 -4.12
N ALA A 292 20.34 3.38 -3.79
CA ALA A 292 21.71 3.26 -4.28
C ALA A 292 21.78 3.27 -5.82
N SER A 293 20.92 2.51 -6.50
CA SER A 293 20.87 2.48 -7.97
C SER A 293 20.61 3.85 -8.58
N VAL A 294 19.63 4.59 -8.06
CA VAL A 294 19.27 5.93 -8.56
C VAL A 294 20.37 6.94 -8.26
N GLU A 295 20.85 7.03 -7.02
CA GLU A 295 21.86 8.01 -6.62
C GLU A 295 23.19 7.80 -7.32
N VAL A 296 23.65 6.55 -7.40
CA VAL A 296 24.91 6.22 -8.07
C VAL A 296 24.77 6.46 -9.58
N THR A 297 23.63 6.15 -10.20
CA THR A 297 23.42 6.43 -11.63
C THR A 297 23.47 7.95 -11.89
N ILE A 298 22.85 8.77 -11.05
CA ILE A 298 22.91 10.25 -11.18
C ILE A 298 24.34 10.75 -10.99
N SER A 299 25.02 10.27 -9.94
CA SER A 299 26.39 10.68 -9.58
C SER A 299 27.42 10.29 -10.64
N VAL A 300 27.42 9.03 -11.10
CA VAL A 300 28.38 8.52 -12.08
C VAL A 300 28.24 9.22 -13.43
N ASN A 301 27.02 9.62 -13.80
CA ASN A 301 26.79 10.34 -15.05
C ASN A 301 26.95 11.85 -14.93
N LYS A 302 27.22 12.39 -13.73
CA LYS A 302 27.25 13.83 -13.46
C LYS A 302 26.03 14.55 -14.03
N VAL A 303 24.85 13.94 -13.88
CA VAL A 303 23.60 14.54 -14.38
C VAL A 303 23.36 15.81 -13.59
N HIS A 304 23.30 16.95 -14.28
CA HIS A 304 22.98 18.20 -13.62
C HIS A 304 21.49 18.24 -13.39
N VAL A 305 21.11 18.16 -12.12
CA VAL A 305 19.75 18.38 -11.67
C VAL A 305 19.80 19.71 -10.95
N ASP A 306 18.90 20.65 -11.27
CA ASP A 306 18.80 21.87 -10.48
C ASP A 306 18.36 21.51 -9.04
N HIS A 307 19.34 21.26 -8.17
CA HIS A 307 19.12 20.67 -6.86
C HIS A 307 18.48 21.64 -5.87
N LYS A 308 18.43 22.92 -6.21
CA LYS A 308 18.13 23.96 -5.22
C LYS A 308 16.63 24.13 -4.99
N TYR A 309 15.78 23.84 -5.97
CA TYR A 309 14.36 24.17 -5.87
C TYR A 309 13.46 23.13 -6.55
N VAL A 310 12.22 23.06 -6.05
CA VAL A 310 11.12 22.34 -6.71
C VAL A 310 10.73 23.15 -7.95
N ALA A 311 11.33 22.80 -9.09
CA ALA A 311 11.23 23.59 -10.32
C ALA A 311 9.89 23.42 -11.06
N SER A 312 9.12 22.37 -10.76
CA SER A 312 7.90 22.03 -11.48
C SER A 312 6.73 21.68 -10.56
N THR A 313 5.52 21.94 -11.05
CA THR A 313 4.28 21.56 -10.35
C THR A 313 4.19 20.05 -10.14
N GLY A 314 4.70 19.23 -11.08
CA GLY A 314 4.72 17.77 -10.96
C GLY A 314 5.51 17.27 -9.75
N GLN A 315 6.68 17.87 -9.49
CA GLN A 315 7.48 17.59 -8.30
C GLN A 315 6.76 18.00 -7.00
N LEU A 316 6.16 19.19 -6.97
CA LEU A 316 5.45 19.69 -5.80
C LEU A 316 4.24 18.80 -5.45
N LEU A 317 3.43 18.45 -6.44
CA LEU A 317 2.25 17.60 -6.25
C LEU A 317 2.64 16.22 -5.72
N SER A 318 3.69 15.62 -6.27
CA SER A 318 4.19 14.31 -5.81
C SER A 318 4.68 14.37 -4.37
N LEU A 319 5.38 15.44 -3.99
CA LEU A 319 5.86 15.65 -2.63
C LEU A 319 4.71 15.85 -1.64
N ILE A 320 3.73 16.69 -1.97
CA ILE A 320 2.52 16.90 -1.14
C ILE A 320 1.77 15.57 -0.96
N LEU A 321 1.59 14.81 -2.03
CA LEU A 321 0.91 13.51 -1.97
C LEU A 321 1.64 12.52 -1.07
N ALA A 322 2.98 12.45 -1.14
CA ALA A 322 3.79 11.59 -0.29
C ALA A 322 3.73 11.99 1.18
N ILE A 323 3.91 13.27 1.50
CA ILE A 323 3.84 13.81 2.86
C ILE A 323 2.44 13.59 3.45
N GLY A 324 1.38 13.91 2.71
CA GLY A 324 0.01 13.70 3.14
C GLY A 324 -0.29 12.22 3.40
N THR A 325 0.23 11.32 2.56
CA THR A 325 0.10 9.87 2.75
C THR A 325 0.81 9.39 4.01
N PHE A 326 2.03 9.89 4.28
CA PHE A 326 2.78 9.58 5.49
C PHE A 326 2.02 9.98 6.76
N PHE A 327 1.54 11.22 6.83
CA PHE A 327 0.77 11.70 7.99
C PHE A 327 -0.56 10.97 8.16
N TYR A 328 -1.26 10.66 7.05
CA TYR A 328 -2.49 9.87 7.09
C TYR A 328 -2.24 8.47 7.68
N VAL A 329 -1.17 7.80 7.26
CA VAL A 329 -0.77 6.49 7.80
C VAL A 329 -0.39 6.59 9.28
N LEU A 330 0.37 7.61 9.65
CA LEU A 330 0.77 7.86 11.04
C LEU A 330 -0.46 8.06 11.94
N ALA A 331 -1.41 8.89 11.51
CA ALA A 331 -2.67 9.11 12.23
C ALA A 331 -3.49 7.81 12.38
N MET A 332 -3.55 6.95 11.35
CA MET A 332 -4.20 5.64 11.45
C MET A 332 -3.52 4.71 12.46
N ILE A 333 -2.20 4.77 12.57
CA ILE A 333 -1.43 3.98 13.54
C ILE A 333 -1.71 4.48 14.97
N ILE A 334 -1.69 5.80 15.18
CA ILE A 334 -1.89 6.44 16.49
C ILE A 334 -3.34 6.29 16.98
N GLY A 335 -4.33 6.63 16.13
CA GLY A 335 -5.74 6.67 16.52
C GLY A 335 -6.35 5.31 16.88
N LYS A 336 -5.70 4.20 16.49
CA LYS A 336 -6.14 2.86 16.92
C LYS A 336 -5.70 2.53 18.34
N LYS A 337 -4.66 3.19 18.87
CA LYS A 337 -4.19 2.99 20.24
C LYS A 337 -5.15 3.62 21.25
N THR A 338 -5.84 4.70 20.91
CA THR A 338 -6.76 5.41 21.81
C THR A 338 -8.12 4.72 21.97
N MET A 339 -8.61 4.00 20.96
CA MET A 339 -9.91 3.32 21.04
C MET A 339 -9.87 1.94 21.71
N GLY A 340 -8.70 1.37 21.95
CA GLY A 340 -8.55 0.03 22.54
C GLY A 340 -8.58 0.00 24.07
N THR A 341 -8.41 1.15 24.73
CA THR A 341 -8.22 1.21 26.18
C THR A 341 -9.54 1.34 26.95
N GLY A 342 -10.65 1.70 26.30
CA GLY A 342 -11.94 1.97 26.96
C GLY A 342 -13.01 0.89 26.87
N GLN A 343 -12.67 -0.37 26.52
CA GLN A 343 -13.67 -1.47 26.46
C GLN A 343 -13.38 -2.64 27.42
N ASN A 344 -12.38 -2.52 28.30
CA ASN A 344 -12.13 -3.52 29.34
C ASN A 344 -12.48 -3.01 30.75
N GLU A 345 -13.16 -1.87 30.85
CA GLU A 345 -13.75 -1.35 32.09
C GLU A 345 -15.28 -1.40 32.02
N GLU A 346 -15.86 -2.37 31.30
CA GLU A 346 -17.14 -2.92 31.76
C GLU A 346 -16.80 -3.78 32.98
N GLU A 347 -16.71 -3.05 34.09
CA GLU A 347 -16.97 -3.47 35.46
C GLU A 347 -17.77 -4.77 35.45
N GLU A 348 -17.08 -5.86 35.75
CA GLU A 348 -17.69 -7.09 36.22
C GLU A 348 -18.38 -6.69 37.52
N CYS A 349 -19.63 -6.23 37.42
CA CYS A 349 -20.55 -6.21 38.55
C CYS A 349 -20.66 -7.67 38.97
N GLU A 350 -19.81 -8.08 39.92
CA GLU A 350 -20.05 -9.25 40.74
C GLU A 350 -21.49 -9.15 41.22
N GLU A 351 -22.34 -9.95 40.60
CA GLU A 351 -23.66 -10.23 41.12
C GLU A 351 -23.41 -10.84 42.50
N PRO A 352 -23.84 -10.20 43.60
CA PRO A 352 -23.57 -10.73 44.92
C PRO A 352 -24.14 -12.14 44.97
N GLU A 353 -23.26 -13.12 45.21
CA GLU A 353 -23.64 -14.49 45.44
C GLU A 353 -24.60 -14.51 46.63
N VAL A 354 -25.90 -14.58 46.33
CA VAL A 354 -26.95 -14.76 47.34
C VAL A 354 -26.72 -16.15 47.92
N THR A 355 -25.93 -16.18 48.99
CA THR A 355 -25.81 -17.32 49.89
C THR A 355 -27.19 -17.52 50.52
N SER A 356 -27.96 -18.41 49.87
CA SER A 356 -29.21 -18.97 50.36
C SER A 356 -28.93 -19.75 51.64
N HIS A 357 -28.85 -19.05 52.76
CA HIS A 357 -29.01 -19.65 54.07
C HIS A 357 -30.49 -20.01 54.24
N HIS A 358 -30.80 -21.30 54.02
CA HIS A 358 -32.02 -21.91 54.50
C HIS A 358 -31.98 -21.97 56.03
N SER A 359 -32.44 -20.90 56.68
CA SER A 359 -32.80 -20.89 58.10
C SER A 359 -34.29 -21.17 58.24
N HIS A 360 -34.62 -22.41 58.58
CA HIS A 360 -35.88 -22.73 59.24
C HIS A 360 -35.92 -22.00 60.58
N SER A 361 -36.75 -20.96 60.71
CA SER A 361 -37.16 -20.48 62.03
C SER A 361 -38.59 -19.94 62.01
N THR A 362 -39.35 -20.48 62.94
CA THR A 362 -40.75 -20.22 63.25
C THR A 362 -40.99 -18.83 63.86
N ARG A 363 -42.05 -18.16 63.38
CA ARG A 363 -43.08 -17.47 64.17
C ARG A 363 -42.63 -16.39 65.18
N SER A 364 -43.00 -15.13 64.91
CA SER A 364 -43.88 -14.28 65.75
C SER A 364 -43.68 -12.80 65.41
N GLY A 365 -44.73 -11.99 65.54
CA GLY A 365 -44.85 -10.65 64.94
C GLY A 365 -44.07 -9.52 65.66
N GLY A 366 -44.02 -8.37 64.97
CA GLY A 366 -43.52 -7.10 65.49
C GLY A 366 -43.36 -6.06 64.37
N PRO A 367 -43.81 -4.80 64.53
CA PRO A 367 -44.01 -3.85 63.44
C PRO A 367 -42.84 -2.87 63.20
N LEU A 368 -42.81 -2.35 61.97
CA LEU A 368 -42.33 -1.03 61.50
C LEU A 368 -41.05 -0.44 62.12
N VAL A 369 -39.99 -0.41 61.32
CA VAL A 369 -38.94 0.61 61.38
C VAL A 369 -38.62 1.06 59.95
N ASP A 370 -38.95 2.31 59.64
CA ASP A 370 -38.45 3.05 58.49
C ASP A 370 -36.92 3.19 58.61
N GLY A 371 -36.22 2.84 57.53
CA GLY A 371 -34.76 2.93 57.44
C GLY A 371 -34.34 3.43 56.08
N ASP A 372 -34.03 4.72 56.02
CA ASP A 372 -33.22 5.38 55.00
C ASP A 372 -32.00 4.53 54.59
N GLY A 373 -31.73 4.44 53.29
CA GLY A 373 -30.41 3.98 52.84
C GLY A 373 -30.37 3.42 51.43
N ASN A 374 -30.18 4.29 50.43
CA ASN A 374 -28.96 4.30 49.62
C ASN A 374 -29.10 5.27 48.44
N ARG A 375 -28.45 6.44 48.59
CA ARG A 375 -28.07 7.28 47.46
C ARG A 375 -27.01 6.53 46.66
N CYS A 376 -27.31 6.22 45.41
CA CYS A 376 -26.26 6.11 44.39
C CYS A 376 -25.99 7.53 43.88
N VAL A 377 -24.81 8.06 44.19
CA VAL A 377 -24.30 9.30 43.60
C VAL A 377 -23.67 8.96 42.24
N PRO A 378 -23.89 9.78 41.20
CA PRO A 378 -23.34 9.57 39.86
C PRO A 378 -21.83 9.76 39.74
#